data_AF-A0A967EH21-F1
#
_entry.id   AF-A0A967EH21-F1
#
_cell.length_a   1.000
_cell.length_b   1.000
_cell.length_c   1.000
_cell.angle_alpha   90.00
_cell.angle_beta   90.00
_cell.angle_gamma   90.00
#
_symmetry.space_group_name_H-M   'P 1'
#
loop_
_entity.id
_entity.type
_entity.pdbx_description
1 polymer ?
#
loop_
_entity_poly.entity_id
_entity_poly.type
_entity_poly.pdbx_seq_one_letter_code
_entity_poly.pdbx_strand_id
1 'polypeptide(L)'
;MPEELTVVDADQETAWGAIGTEFPLWQAKEAMSQIEKRITAQTTTLGVYETRATTLLGWLSAEIIATATAAISSLLKAPSPVMDTGTTLILAASVLIPAMTSAFCLAKVFSSKDWSLGGVDIRWLMDADHADPSELEVLQEFAKKGLAGVSANHSILLSAYKWLTLGWKIFLVVPVSALIVSLFVALVK
;
A
#
# COMPACT_ATOMS: atom_id res chain seq x y z
N MET A 1 -27.98 -63.64 -3.36
CA MET A 1 -26.67 -63.04 -3.05
C MET A 1 -26.81 -61.54 -3.31
N PRO A 2 -26.82 -60.69 -2.28
CA PRO A 2 -26.89 -59.24 -2.48
C PRO A 2 -25.53 -58.71 -2.91
N GLU A 3 -25.52 -57.86 -3.94
CA GLU A 3 -24.36 -57.12 -4.42
C GLU A 3 -23.87 -56.15 -3.35
N GLU A 4 -22.59 -56.28 -3.03
CA GLU A 4 -21.87 -55.41 -2.10
C GLU A 4 -21.65 -54.06 -2.82
N LEU A 5 -22.50 -53.08 -2.50
CA LEU A 5 -22.30 -51.69 -2.90
C LEU A 5 -21.00 -51.20 -2.25
N THR A 6 -19.91 -51.22 -3.01
CA THR A 6 -18.69 -50.50 -2.67
C THR A 6 -19.01 -49.00 -2.67
N VAL A 7 -19.18 -48.45 -1.48
CA VAL A 7 -19.14 -47.02 -1.23
C VAL A 7 -17.77 -46.54 -1.66
N VAL A 8 -17.69 -45.90 -2.82
CA VAL A 8 -16.50 -45.17 -3.24
C VAL A 8 -16.48 -43.93 -2.35
N ASP A 9 -15.59 -43.92 -1.35
CA ASP A 9 -15.31 -42.75 -0.53
C ASP A 9 -14.85 -41.61 -1.46
N ALA A 10 -15.76 -40.66 -1.71
CA ALA A 10 -15.52 -39.47 -2.53
C ALA A 10 -14.69 -38.39 -1.80
N ASP A 11 -14.19 -38.69 -0.59
CA ASP A 11 -13.62 -37.71 0.35
C ASP A 11 -12.11 -37.87 0.61
N GLN A 12 -11.37 -38.63 -0.20
CA GLN A 12 -9.90 -38.54 -0.16
C GLN A 12 -9.42 -37.37 -1.02
N GLU A 13 -9.53 -36.15 -0.49
CA GLU A 13 -8.67 -35.04 -0.94
C GLU A 13 -7.21 -35.53 -0.91
N THR A 14 -6.60 -35.65 -2.09
CA THR A 14 -5.24 -36.20 -2.23
C THR A 14 -4.26 -35.30 -1.48
N ALA A 15 -3.95 -35.69 -0.25
CA ALA A 15 -3.02 -35.01 0.62
C ALA A 15 -1.61 -35.08 0.04
N TRP A 16 -1.12 -33.97 -0.51
CA TRP A 16 0.29 -33.70 -0.86
C TRP A 16 1.02 -34.80 -1.65
N GLY A 17 1.22 -34.58 -2.95
CA GLY A 17 2.07 -35.43 -3.79
C GLY A 17 1.31 -36.40 -4.69
N ALA A 18 0.24 -35.93 -5.34
CA ALA A 18 -0.49 -36.71 -6.34
C ALA A 18 0.45 -37.13 -7.50
N ILE A 19 0.27 -38.35 -8.00
CA ILE A 19 1.00 -38.91 -9.14
C ILE A 19 -0.01 -39.42 -10.18
N GLY A 20 0.30 -39.35 -11.46
CA GLY A 20 -0.57 -39.89 -12.53
C GLY A 20 -1.69 -38.93 -12.94
N THR A 21 -2.90 -39.45 -13.14
CA THR A 21 -4.04 -38.71 -13.73
C THR A 21 -4.59 -37.60 -12.83
N GLU A 22 -4.38 -37.66 -11.51
CA GLU A 22 -4.81 -36.63 -10.56
C GLU A 22 -3.81 -35.47 -10.41
N PHE A 23 -2.59 -35.64 -10.92
CA PHE A 23 -1.52 -34.65 -10.79
C PHE A 23 -1.90 -33.27 -11.35
N PRO A 24 -2.57 -33.12 -12.51
CA PRO A 24 -3.00 -31.82 -13.01
C PRO A 24 -3.98 -31.11 -12.07
N LEU A 25 -4.90 -31.84 -11.43
CA LEU A 25 -5.85 -31.28 -10.48
C LEU A 25 -5.15 -30.81 -9.21
N TRP A 26 -4.23 -31.63 -8.69
CA TRP A 26 -3.38 -31.23 -7.56
C TRP A 26 -2.55 -29.98 -7.89
N GLN A 27 -1.95 -29.90 -9.08
CA GLN A 27 -1.21 -28.71 -9.52
C GLN A 27 -2.08 -27.46 -9.56
N ALA A 28 -3.32 -27.57 -10.07
CA ALA A 28 -4.24 -26.45 -10.13
C ALA A 28 -4.65 -25.97 -8.73
N LYS A 29 -4.94 -26.90 -7.81
CA LYS A 29 -5.23 -26.61 -6.39
C LYS A 29 -4.03 -25.95 -5.69
N GLU A 30 -2.83 -26.48 -5.87
CA GLU A 30 -1.62 -25.89 -5.28
C GLU A 30 -1.33 -24.51 -5.87
N ALA A 31 -1.50 -24.32 -7.18
CA ALA A 31 -1.34 -23.01 -7.82
C ALA A 31 -2.32 -21.97 -7.24
N MET A 32 -3.59 -22.35 -7.05
CA MET A 32 -4.59 -21.50 -6.40
C MET A 32 -4.16 -21.14 -4.97
N SER A 33 -3.75 -22.12 -4.15
CA SER A 33 -3.28 -21.87 -2.78
C SER A 33 -2.09 -20.91 -2.74
N GLN A 34 -1.13 -21.06 -3.66
CA GLN A 34 0.02 -20.16 -3.74
C GLN A 34 -0.35 -18.74 -4.19
N ILE A 35 -1.33 -18.61 -5.08
CA ILE A 35 -1.87 -17.32 -5.50
C ILE A 35 -2.54 -16.62 -4.32
N GLU A 36 -3.41 -17.29 -3.57
CA GLU A 36 -4.06 -16.73 -2.38
C GLU A 36 -3.06 -16.26 -1.32
N LYS A 37 -2.02 -17.08 -1.05
CA LYS A 37 -0.93 -16.70 -0.15
C LYS A 37 -0.22 -15.44 -0.63
N ARG A 38 0.09 -15.33 -1.92
CA ARG A 38 0.73 -14.15 -2.50
C ARG A 38 -0.14 -12.91 -2.40
N ILE A 39 -1.43 -13.03 -2.71
CA ILE A 39 -2.39 -11.93 -2.59
C ILE A 39 -2.49 -11.46 -1.15
N THR A 40 -2.62 -12.39 -0.21
CA THR A 40 -2.66 -12.08 1.22
C THR A 40 -1.40 -11.35 1.67
N ALA A 41 -0.21 -11.82 1.25
CA ALA A 41 1.06 -11.16 1.56
C ALA A 41 1.16 -9.75 0.93
N GLN A 42 0.69 -9.57 -0.30
CA GLN A 42 0.58 -8.26 -0.95
C GLN A 42 -0.35 -7.34 -0.15
N THR A 43 -1.45 -7.87 0.37
CA THR A 43 -2.40 -7.10 1.17
C THR A 43 -1.85 -6.65 2.49
N THR A 44 -1.21 -7.55 3.22
CA THR A 44 -0.52 -7.22 4.47
C THR A 44 0.55 -6.16 4.23
N THR A 45 1.33 -6.28 3.15
CA THR A 45 2.39 -5.33 2.80
C THR A 45 1.83 -3.93 2.53
N LEU A 46 0.72 -3.84 1.78
CA LEU A 46 0.07 -2.55 1.54
C LEU A 46 -0.45 -1.93 2.84
N GLY A 47 -1.11 -2.71 3.70
CA GLY A 47 -1.58 -2.24 5.01
C GLY A 47 -0.45 -1.71 5.89
N VAL A 48 0.74 -2.30 5.82
CA VAL A 48 1.94 -1.78 6.48
C VAL A 48 2.37 -0.43 5.90
N TYR A 49 2.35 -0.27 4.57
CA TYR A 49 2.66 1.01 3.92
C TYR A 49 1.66 2.11 4.28
N GLU A 50 0.37 1.79 4.30
CA GLU A 50 -0.70 2.71 4.71
C GLU A 50 -0.54 3.13 6.18
N THR A 51 -0.26 2.18 7.06
CA THR A 51 -0.04 2.45 8.49
C THR A 51 1.14 3.40 8.66
N ARG A 52 2.27 3.13 7.99
CA ARG A 52 3.46 4.00 8.05
C ARG A 52 3.18 5.39 7.47
N ALA A 53 2.49 5.47 6.33
CA ALA A 53 2.12 6.74 5.72
C ALA A 53 1.22 7.56 6.66
N THR A 54 0.24 6.91 7.30
CA THR A 54 -0.67 7.53 8.27
C THR A 54 0.10 8.06 9.49
N THR A 55 1.01 7.26 10.05
CA THR A 55 1.86 7.70 11.15
C THR A 55 2.69 8.92 10.77
N LEU A 56 3.33 8.92 9.60
CA LEU A 56 4.12 10.06 9.13
C LEU A 56 3.26 11.31 8.88
N LEU A 57 2.05 11.16 8.33
CA LEU A 57 1.10 12.26 8.18
C LEU A 57 0.67 12.84 9.53
N GLY A 58 0.51 12.00 10.55
CA GLY A 58 0.24 12.46 11.93
C GLY A 58 1.37 13.30 12.52
N TRP A 59 2.63 12.93 12.28
CA TRP A 59 3.78 13.75 12.67
C TRP A 59 3.84 15.07 11.89
N LEU A 60 3.61 15.02 10.57
CA LEU A 60 3.59 16.21 9.73
C LEU A 60 2.49 17.20 10.10
N SER A 61 1.31 16.73 10.47
CA SER A 61 0.22 17.62 10.87
C SER A 61 0.56 18.40 12.14
N ALA A 62 1.19 17.73 13.12
CA ALA A 62 1.69 18.39 14.34
C ALA A 62 2.74 19.47 14.02
N GLU A 63 3.72 19.17 13.17
CA GLU A 63 4.77 20.10 12.74
C GLU A 63 4.20 21.32 11.99
N ILE A 64 3.27 21.08 11.05
CA ILE A 64 2.62 22.15 10.27
C ILE A 64 1.82 23.08 11.20
N ILE A 65 1.03 22.51 12.12
CA ILE A 65 0.23 23.29 13.07
C ILE A 65 1.17 24.10 13.98
N ALA A 66 2.18 23.47 14.58
CA ALA A 66 3.11 24.14 15.48
C ALA A 66 3.83 25.30 14.77
N THR A 67 4.33 25.07 13.56
CA THR A 67 5.02 26.09 12.76
C THR A 67 4.10 27.24 12.36
N ALA A 68 2.89 26.93 11.89
CA ALA A 68 1.90 27.94 11.50
C ALA A 68 1.48 28.80 12.71
N THR A 69 1.20 28.17 13.85
CA THR A 69 0.86 28.88 15.08
C THR A 69 2.00 29.76 15.58
N ALA A 70 3.24 29.27 15.54
CA ALA A 70 4.42 30.05 15.91
C ALA A 70 4.61 31.27 15.00
N ALA A 71 4.49 31.08 13.68
CA ALA A 71 4.59 32.15 12.69
C ALA A 71 3.50 33.21 12.90
N ILE A 72 2.23 32.81 13.02
CA ILE A 72 1.10 33.72 13.26
C ILE A 72 1.30 34.48 14.59
N SER A 73 1.70 33.78 15.65
CA SER A 73 1.93 34.41 16.95
C SER A 73 3.07 35.42 16.91
N SER A 74 4.11 35.17 16.10
CA SER A 74 5.20 36.12 15.90
C SER A 74 4.77 37.34 15.09
N LEU A 75 3.90 37.17 14.10
CA LEU A 75 3.40 38.27 13.25
C LEU A 75 2.41 39.19 13.98
N LEU A 76 1.65 38.66 14.95
CA LEU A 76 0.69 39.43 15.74
C LEU A 76 1.33 40.22 16.89
N LYS A 77 2.57 39.91 17.28
CA LYS A 77 3.31 40.65 18.31
C LYS A 77 3.93 41.92 17.68
N ALA A 78 4.06 42.98 18.50
CA ALA A 78 4.74 44.21 18.07
C ALA A 78 6.14 43.87 17.50
N PRO A 79 6.60 44.54 16.42
CA PRO A 79 7.84 44.19 15.74
C PRO A 79 9.01 44.14 16.74
N SER A 80 9.60 42.96 16.88
CA SER A 80 10.81 42.79 17.66
C SER A 80 12.00 43.23 16.81
N PRO A 81 12.98 43.96 17.36
CA PRO A 81 14.22 44.27 16.63
C PRO A 81 14.99 43.01 16.21
N VAL A 82 14.68 41.85 16.82
CA VAL A 82 15.33 40.56 16.56
C VAL A 82 14.61 39.73 15.50
N MET A 83 13.34 39.98 15.17
CA MET A 83 12.58 39.23 14.15
C MET A 83 11.68 40.16 13.34
N ASP A 84 12.12 40.48 12.13
CA ASP A 84 11.28 41.13 11.12
C ASP A 84 10.37 40.10 10.44
N THR A 85 9.22 40.57 9.96
CA THR A 85 8.19 39.84 9.22
C THR A 85 8.79 38.96 8.12
N GLY A 86 9.74 39.49 7.36
CA GLY A 86 10.42 38.74 6.29
C GLY A 86 11.17 37.52 6.82
N THR A 87 11.87 37.63 7.95
CA THR A 87 12.60 36.51 8.56
C THR A 87 11.68 35.44 9.12
N THR A 88 10.55 35.82 9.71
CA THR A 88 9.52 34.89 10.18
C THR A 88 8.91 34.10 9.03
N LEU A 89 8.60 34.76 7.91
CA LEU A 89 8.05 34.10 6.73
C LEU A 89 9.05 33.13 6.09
N ILE A 90 10.32 33.51 5.98
CA ILE A 90 11.38 32.64 5.44
C ILE A 90 11.53 31.39 6.31
N LEU A 91 11.55 31.54 7.64
CA LEU A 91 11.68 30.43 8.57
C LEU A 91 10.47 29.50 8.52
N ALA A 92 9.26 30.05 8.50
CA ALA A 92 8.04 29.26 8.34
C ALA A 92 8.00 28.52 7.00
N ALA A 93 8.36 29.19 5.89
CA ALA A 93 8.41 28.58 4.57
C ALA A 93 9.42 27.42 4.49
N SER A 94 10.57 27.55 5.17
CA SER A 94 11.61 26.52 5.21
C SER A 94 11.15 25.18 5.82
N VAL A 95 10.11 25.21 6.63
CA VAL A 95 9.49 24.02 7.26
C VAL A 95 8.23 23.60 6.50
N LEU A 96 7.33 24.55 6.23
CA LEU A 96 6.02 24.26 5.65
C LEU A 96 6.09 23.71 4.23
N ILE A 97 6.98 24.23 3.37
CA ILE A 97 7.10 23.76 1.99
C ILE A 97 7.52 22.28 1.90
N PRO A 98 8.64 21.85 2.54
CA PRO A 98 9.01 20.44 2.52
C PRO A 98 7.99 19.57 3.26
N ALA A 99 7.38 20.05 4.36
CA ALA A 99 6.34 19.31 5.08
C ALA A 99 5.11 19.04 4.20
N MET A 100 4.60 20.05 3.50
CA MET A 100 3.49 19.89 2.56
C MET A 100 3.84 18.97 1.38
N THR A 101 5.07 19.07 0.86
CA THR A 101 5.54 18.22 -0.23
C THR A 101 5.63 16.75 0.21
N SER A 102 6.12 16.50 1.42
CA SER A 102 6.12 15.17 2.04
C SER A 102 4.70 14.65 2.23
N ALA A 103 3.80 15.47 2.79
CA ALA A 103 2.40 15.11 3.00
C ALA A 103 1.70 14.75 1.68
N PHE A 104 1.94 15.51 0.61
CA PHE A 104 1.42 15.20 -0.72
C PHE A 104 1.92 13.85 -1.25
N CYS A 105 3.22 13.57 -1.11
CA CYS A 105 3.79 12.27 -1.51
C CYS A 105 3.19 11.12 -0.70
N LEU A 106 2.99 11.30 0.60
CA LEU A 106 2.38 10.28 1.46
C LEU A 106 0.89 10.09 1.16
N ALA A 107 0.17 11.16 0.81
CA ALA A 107 -1.23 11.08 0.38
C ALA A 107 -1.37 10.22 -0.90
N LYS A 108 -0.37 10.25 -1.80
CA LYS A 108 -0.35 9.40 -3.00
C LYS A 108 -0.28 7.90 -2.69
N VAL A 109 0.19 7.49 -1.51
CA VAL A 109 0.15 6.07 -1.08
C VAL A 109 -1.30 5.56 -1.03
N PHE A 110 -2.27 6.40 -0.67
CA PHE A 110 -3.68 6.05 -0.58
C PHE A 110 -4.46 6.17 -1.90
N SER A 111 -3.88 6.82 -2.91
CA SER A 111 -4.59 7.15 -4.15
C SER A 111 -4.77 5.95 -5.10
N SER A 112 -4.03 4.85 -4.93
CA SER A 112 -4.09 3.67 -5.80
C SER A 112 -4.87 2.52 -5.15
N LYS A 113 -6.12 2.79 -4.75
CA LYS A 113 -6.98 1.78 -4.10
C LYS A 113 -7.78 0.91 -5.07
N ASP A 114 -7.71 1.17 -6.38
CA ASP A 114 -8.33 0.32 -7.40
C ASP A 114 -7.51 -0.96 -7.58
N TRP A 115 -7.69 -1.87 -6.64
CA TRP A 115 -6.97 -3.14 -6.60
C TRP A 115 -7.69 -4.18 -7.45
N SER A 116 -6.93 -4.89 -8.27
CA SER A 116 -7.46 -5.97 -9.12
C SER A 116 -8.07 -7.14 -8.32
N LEU A 117 -7.78 -7.21 -7.01
CA LEU A 117 -8.12 -8.32 -6.14
C LEU A 117 -9.13 -8.02 -5.05
N GLY A 118 -9.62 -6.77 -4.95
CA GLY A 118 -10.93 -6.52 -4.34
C GLY A 118 -12.08 -7.10 -5.17
N GLY A 119 -11.80 -7.55 -6.39
CA GLY A 119 -12.74 -8.21 -7.26
C GLY A 119 -12.04 -8.69 -8.53
N VAL A 120 -11.39 -9.85 -8.49
CA VAL A 120 -11.60 -10.75 -9.64
C VAL A 120 -13.09 -11.01 -9.57
N ASP A 121 -13.86 -10.22 -10.33
CA ASP A 121 -15.31 -10.11 -10.16
C ASP A 121 -15.89 -11.51 -10.20
N ILE A 122 -16.27 -12.08 -9.05
CA ILE A 122 -16.65 -13.50 -8.93
C ILE A 122 -17.81 -13.81 -9.88
N ARG A 123 -18.49 -12.77 -10.38
CA ARG A 123 -19.39 -12.86 -11.53
C ARG A 123 -18.79 -13.60 -12.73
N TRP A 124 -17.49 -13.52 -13.02
CA TRP A 124 -16.90 -14.35 -14.07
C TRP A 124 -17.06 -15.85 -13.81
N LEU A 125 -17.08 -16.28 -12.55
CA LEU A 125 -17.30 -17.66 -12.15
C LEU A 125 -18.80 -18.03 -12.22
N MET A 126 -19.69 -17.04 -12.04
CA MET A 126 -21.14 -17.22 -12.06
C MET A 126 -21.77 -17.06 -13.45
N ASP A 127 -21.14 -16.25 -14.32
CA ASP A 127 -21.61 -15.87 -15.66
C ASP A 127 -20.90 -16.66 -16.76
N ALA A 128 -19.91 -17.49 -16.40
CA ALA A 128 -19.27 -18.33 -17.39
C ALA A 128 -20.23 -19.46 -17.78
N ASP A 129 -20.78 -19.30 -18.99
CA ASP A 129 -21.60 -20.28 -19.70
C ASP A 129 -20.71 -21.45 -20.15
N HIS A 130 -20.14 -22.14 -19.16
CA HIS A 130 -19.35 -23.33 -19.38
C HIS A 130 -20.34 -24.49 -19.56
N ALA A 131 -20.43 -25.03 -20.77
CA ALA A 131 -21.08 -26.31 -20.97
C ALA A 131 -20.22 -27.39 -20.28
N ASP A 132 -20.65 -27.84 -19.10
CA ASP A 132 -20.00 -28.87 -18.26
C ASP A 132 -18.49 -28.65 -17.96
N PRO A 133 -18.10 -27.57 -17.25
CA PRO A 133 -16.70 -27.36 -16.91
C PRO A 133 -16.22 -28.44 -15.93
N SER A 134 -15.06 -29.02 -16.20
CA SER A 134 -14.37 -29.84 -15.20
C SER A 134 -13.79 -28.96 -14.09
N GLU A 135 -13.71 -29.47 -12.86
CA GLU A 135 -13.08 -28.76 -11.72
C GLU A 135 -11.66 -28.27 -12.08
N LEU A 136 -10.93 -29.07 -12.85
CA LEU A 136 -9.60 -28.74 -13.34
C LEU A 136 -9.59 -27.47 -14.19
N GLU A 137 -10.53 -27.33 -15.14
CA GLU A 137 -10.60 -26.18 -16.04
C GLU A 137 -10.93 -24.89 -15.30
N VAL A 138 -11.88 -24.95 -14.35
CA VAL A 138 -12.24 -23.81 -13.50
C VAL A 138 -11.05 -23.35 -12.67
N LEU A 139 -10.32 -24.29 -12.05
CA LEU A 139 -9.14 -23.97 -11.23
C LEU A 139 -7.99 -23.42 -12.08
N GLN A 140 -7.80 -23.92 -13.30
CA GLN A 140 -6.81 -23.39 -14.23
C GLN A 140 -7.15 -21.95 -14.66
N GLU A 141 -8.42 -21.68 -14.96
CA GLU A 141 -8.87 -20.32 -15.29
C GLU A 141 -8.72 -19.38 -14.09
N PHE A 142 -9.06 -19.84 -12.89
CA PHE A 142 -8.84 -19.11 -11.64
C PHE A 142 -7.35 -18.77 -11.47
N ALA A 143 -6.47 -19.75 -11.63
CA ALA A 143 -5.03 -19.56 -11.49
C ALA A 143 -4.50 -18.55 -12.52
N LYS A 144 -4.98 -18.59 -13.77
CA LYS A 144 -4.60 -17.64 -14.82
C LYS A 144 -5.04 -16.21 -14.49
N LYS A 145 -6.30 -16.02 -14.08
CA LYS A 145 -6.83 -14.71 -13.67
C LYS A 145 -6.13 -14.19 -12.41
N GLY A 146 -5.92 -15.06 -11.43
CA GLY A 146 -5.21 -14.74 -10.18
C GLY A 146 -3.76 -14.31 -10.42
N LEU A 147 -3.03 -14.98 -11.31
CA LEU A 147 -1.67 -14.59 -11.68
C LEU A 147 -1.65 -13.18 -12.32
N ALA A 148 -2.61 -12.89 -13.21
CA ALA A 148 -2.75 -11.57 -13.82
C ALA A 148 -3.01 -10.49 -12.74
N GLY A 149 -3.86 -10.79 -11.76
CA GLY A 149 -4.13 -9.90 -10.62
C GLY A 149 -2.91 -9.68 -9.74
N VAL A 150 -2.16 -10.74 -9.40
CA VAL A 150 -0.90 -10.64 -8.64
C VAL A 150 0.11 -9.74 -9.35
N SER A 151 0.23 -9.87 -10.67
CA SER A 151 1.11 -9.04 -11.50
C SER A 151 0.66 -7.58 -11.52
N ALA A 152 -0.65 -7.32 -11.69
CA ALA A 152 -1.21 -5.97 -11.65
C ALA A 152 -0.96 -5.31 -10.29
N ASN A 153 -1.23 -6.03 -9.20
CA ASN A 153 -1.01 -5.56 -7.83
C ASN A 153 0.45 -5.26 -7.51
N HIS A 154 1.39 -6.00 -8.11
CA HIS A 154 2.81 -5.75 -7.92
C HIS A 154 3.21 -4.33 -8.36
N SER A 155 2.66 -3.85 -9.49
CA SER A 155 2.93 -2.48 -9.97
C SER A 155 2.41 -1.41 -9.01
N ILE A 156 1.25 -1.64 -8.40
CA ILE A 156 0.64 -0.77 -7.40
C ILE A 156 1.49 -0.74 -6.13
N LEU A 157 1.93 -1.90 -5.64
CA LEU A 157 2.81 -1.99 -4.48
C LEU A 157 4.14 -1.26 -4.69
N LEU A 158 4.74 -1.40 -5.87
CA LEU A 158 5.96 -0.67 -6.22
C LEU A 158 5.72 0.84 -6.24
N SER A 159 4.58 1.29 -6.79
CA SER A 159 4.20 2.70 -6.79
C SER A 159 4.03 3.23 -5.37
N ALA A 160 3.25 2.53 -4.53
CA ALA A 160 3.03 2.87 -3.12
C ALA A 160 4.35 2.95 -2.35
N TYR A 161 5.25 1.97 -2.55
CA TYR A 161 6.57 1.97 -1.94
C TYR A 161 7.44 3.15 -2.38
N LYS A 162 7.42 3.50 -3.67
CA LYS A 162 8.14 4.68 -4.20
C LYS A 162 7.65 5.97 -3.56
N TRP A 163 6.34 6.16 -3.49
CA TRP A 163 5.73 7.35 -2.88
C TRP A 163 6.00 7.43 -1.38
N LEU A 164 5.89 6.31 -0.66
CA LEU A 164 6.23 6.23 0.76
C LEU A 164 7.69 6.60 1.00
N THR A 165 8.61 6.03 0.21
CA THR A 165 10.05 6.28 0.33
C THR A 165 10.40 7.73 0.00
N LEU A 166 9.79 8.31 -1.04
CA LEU A 166 9.99 9.70 -1.41
C LEU A 166 9.45 10.64 -0.32
N GLY A 167 8.24 10.41 0.16
CA GLY A 167 7.62 11.16 1.26
C GLY A 167 8.48 11.11 2.52
N TRP A 168 8.98 9.94 2.90
CA TRP A 168 9.88 9.77 4.04
C TRP A 168 11.21 10.50 3.86
N LYS A 169 11.83 10.45 2.68
CA LYS A 169 13.07 11.21 2.40
C LYS A 169 12.86 12.71 2.56
N ILE A 170 11.74 13.24 2.05
CA ILE A 170 11.41 14.67 2.18
C ILE A 170 11.09 15.02 3.63
N PHE A 171 10.43 14.13 4.38
CA PHE A 171 10.19 14.32 5.81
C PHE A 171 11.49 14.54 6.59
N LEU A 172 12.56 13.79 6.26
CA LEU A 172 13.88 13.99 6.89
C LEU A 172 14.53 15.33 6.54
N VAL A 173 14.16 15.96 5.41
CA VAL A 173 14.69 17.28 5.03
C VAL A 173 14.10 18.38 5.89
N VAL A 174 12.88 18.23 6.41
CA VAL A 174 12.18 19.26 7.20
C VAL A 174 13.01 19.79 8.38
N PRO A 175 13.57 18.96 9.29
CA PRO A 175 14.39 19.48 10.39
C PRO A 175 15.72 20.08 9.89
N VAL A 176 16.29 19.53 8.81
CA VAL A 176 17.56 20.01 8.25
C VAL A 176 17.40 21.40 7.62
N SER A 177 16.33 21.64 6.85
CA SER A 177 16.04 22.95 6.27
C SER A 177 15.77 23.98 7.36
N ALA A 178 15.01 23.61 8.39
CA ALA A 178 14.73 24.47 9.54
C ALA A 178 16.02 24.92 10.24
N LEU A 179 16.93 23.98 10.51
CA LEU A 179 18.20 24.25 11.18
C LEU A 179 19.11 25.15 10.34
N ILE A 180 19.27 24.84 9.05
CA ILE A 180 20.13 25.63 8.15
C ILE A 180 19.64 27.08 8.06
N VAL A 181 18.32 27.27 7.88
CA VAL A 181 17.73 28.61 7.78
C VAL A 181 17.82 29.34 9.12
N SER A 182 17.59 28.66 10.24
CA SER A 182 17.73 29.25 11.58
C SER A 182 19.17 29.71 11.86
N LEU A 183 20.17 28.90 11.50
CA LEU A 183 21.59 29.27 11.62
C LEU A 183 21.93 30.46 10.73
N PHE A 184 21.45 30.47 9.49
CA PHE A 184 21.68 31.60 8.58
C PHE A 184 21.09 32.90 9.12
N VAL A 185 19.84 32.86 9.60
CA VAL A 185 19.19 34.04 10.21
C VAL A 185 19.94 34.51 11.46
N ALA A 186 20.49 33.59 12.25
CA ALA A 186 21.28 33.92 13.45
C ALA A 186 22.67 34.50 13.13
N LEU A 187 23.26 34.19 11.98
CA LEU A 187 24.58 34.70 11.57
C LEU A 187 24.50 36.05 10.84
N VAL A 188 23.38 36.37 10.20
CA VAL A 188 23.17 37.60 9.43
C VAL A 188 22.65 38.76 10.29
N LYS A 189 22.13 38.46 11.48
CA LYS A 189 21.71 39.44 12.49
C LYS A 189 22.80 39.65 13.53
#